data_AF-A0A9P5W968-F1
#
_entry.id   AF-A0A9P5W968-F1
#
_cell.length_a   1.000
_cell.length_b   1.000
_cell.length_c   1.000
_cell.angle_alpha   90.00
_cell.angle_beta   90.00
_cell.angle_gamma   90.00
#
_symmetry.space_group_name_H-M   'P 1'
#
loop_
_entity.id
_entity.type
_entity.pdbx_description
1 polymer ?
#
loop_
_entity_poly.entity_id
_entity_poly.type
_entity_poly.pdbx_seq_one_letter_code
_entity_poly.pdbx_strand_id
1 'polypeptide(L)'
;MNLASWTDSNLGSRLILTGTAHAKYELKVMEPSYRCDYTTVVFVGPLLENDFLELLKKVTNLDPADVKEIAKVTNRVPRELMRLDIFVQENSELPFEKALSKFEVDRKDFFAGVAEDYYKRIKEDHYSREKFYHGLAQAFLYGSVKENFKWDFLDLGLL
;
A
#
# COMPACT_ATOMS: atom_id res chain seq x y z
N MET A 1 1.61 16.77 16.89
CA MET A 1 0.74 17.77 16.22
C MET A 1 -0.57 17.79 17.00
N ASN A 2 -1.00 18.93 17.56
CA ASN A 2 -2.23 19.00 18.35
C ASN A 2 -3.43 19.20 17.41
N LEU A 3 -4.26 18.17 17.24
CA LEU A 3 -5.43 18.21 16.36
C LEU A 3 -6.51 19.21 16.82
N ALA A 4 -6.43 19.71 18.05
CA ALA A 4 -7.29 20.79 18.55
C ALA A 4 -7.03 22.17 17.93
N SER A 5 -5.95 22.34 17.15
CA SER A 5 -5.67 23.60 16.43
C SER A 5 -6.46 23.75 15.11
N TRP A 6 -7.35 22.80 14.81
CA TRP A 6 -8.29 22.87 13.69
C TRP A 6 -9.58 23.54 14.17
N THR A 7 -9.48 24.83 14.45
CA THR A 7 -10.61 25.68 14.86
C THR A 7 -11.34 26.23 13.63
N ASP A 8 -12.62 26.59 13.77
CA ASP A 8 -13.49 27.18 12.72
C ASP A 8 -12.89 28.41 12.00
N SER A 9 -11.84 29.02 12.58
CA SER A 9 -11.06 30.10 11.97
C SER A 9 -10.24 29.69 10.73
N ASN A 10 -10.05 28.39 10.47
CA ASN A 10 -9.31 27.84 9.32
C ASN A 10 -10.23 27.11 8.32
N LEU A 11 -11.43 27.65 8.07
CA LEU A 11 -12.37 27.17 7.05
C LEU A 11 -11.66 26.94 5.71
N GLY A 12 -11.63 25.69 5.25
CA GLY A 12 -11.09 25.29 3.94
C GLY A 12 -9.78 24.50 3.98
N SER A 13 -9.05 24.47 5.09
CA SER A 13 -7.88 23.59 5.23
C SER A 13 -8.29 22.13 5.35
N ARG A 14 -7.57 21.20 4.72
CA ARG A 14 -7.79 19.74 4.80
C ARG A 14 -6.48 19.02 5.07
N LEU A 15 -6.49 18.02 5.95
CA LEU A 15 -5.39 17.09 6.18
C LEU A 15 -5.75 15.75 5.56
N ILE A 16 -4.89 15.25 4.69
CA ILE A 16 -5.01 13.90 4.12
C ILE A 16 -3.87 13.07 4.71
N LEU A 17 -4.23 12.00 5.41
CA LEU A 17 -3.29 11.00 5.89
C LEU A 17 -3.44 9.76 5.02
N THR A 18 -2.33 9.28 4.47
CA THR A 18 -2.29 8.04 3.68
C THR A 18 -1.38 7.04 4.36
N GLY A 19 -1.80 5.79 4.42
CA GLY A 19 -0.97 4.69 4.85
C GLY A 19 -1.47 3.39 4.26
N THR A 20 -0.62 2.37 4.24
CA THR A 20 -1.06 1.03 3.92
C THR A 20 -1.69 0.41 5.16
N ALA A 21 -2.99 0.13 5.04
CA ALA A 21 -3.81 -0.45 6.08
C ALA A 21 -4.49 -1.70 5.49
N HIS A 22 -4.57 -2.77 6.26
CA HIS A 22 -5.29 -3.98 5.89
C HIS A 22 -6.80 -3.79 5.99
N ALA A 23 -7.40 -2.92 5.19
CA ALA A 23 -8.81 -2.47 5.26
C ALA A 23 -9.78 -3.28 6.14
N LYS A 24 -9.87 -4.61 5.97
CA LYS A 24 -10.63 -5.54 6.83
C LYS A 24 -10.30 -5.54 8.33
N TYR A 25 -9.04 -5.41 8.75
CA TYR A 25 -8.62 -5.37 10.15
C TYR A 25 -8.93 -4.00 10.76
N GLU A 26 -8.47 -2.93 10.13
CA GLU A 26 -8.67 -1.56 10.59
C GLU A 26 -10.16 -1.23 10.62
N LEU A 27 -10.96 -1.68 9.64
CA LEU A 27 -12.42 -1.58 9.70
C LEU A 27 -13.05 -2.31 10.89
N LYS A 28 -12.42 -3.32 11.49
CA LYS A 28 -12.96 -4.01 12.68
C LYS A 28 -12.66 -3.27 13.98
N VAL A 29 -11.58 -2.51 14.02
CA VAL A 29 -11.12 -1.80 15.23
C VAL A 29 -11.41 -0.30 15.19
N MET A 30 -11.69 0.27 14.02
CA MET A 30 -12.09 1.67 13.83
C MET A 30 -13.43 1.96 14.51
N GLU A 31 -13.61 3.13 15.12
CA GLU A 31 -14.90 3.45 15.74
C GLU A 31 -16.04 3.47 14.69
N PRO A 32 -17.26 3.01 15.04
CA PRO A 32 -18.37 2.94 14.09
C PRO A 32 -18.71 4.27 13.39
N SER A 33 -18.52 5.39 14.07
CA SER A 33 -18.71 6.76 13.55
C SER A 33 -17.89 7.03 12.28
N TYR A 34 -16.63 6.58 12.25
CA TYR A 34 -15.76 6.76 11.08
C TYR A 34 -16.01 5.72 9.98
N ARG A 35 -16.53 4.52 10.32
CA ARG A 35 -16.88 3.51 9.32
C ARG A 35 -18.06 3.92 8.45
N CYS A 36 -19.01 4.63 9.05
CA CYS A 36 -20.22 5.11 8.40
C CYS A 36 -20.00 6.44 7.66
N ASP A 37 -18.91 7.14 7.96
CA ASP A 37 -18.55 8.39 7.31
C ASP A 37 -17.55 8.16 6.16
N TYR A 38 -18.08 7.77 5.01
CA TYR A 38 -17.33 7.64 3.75
C TYR A 38 -16.72 8.96 3.26
N THR A 39 -17.00 10.10 3.90
CA THR A 39 -16.38 11.39 3.55
C THR A 39 -15.01 11.59 4.20
N THR A 40 -14.73 10.81 5.26
CA THR A 40 -13.50 10.96 6.07
C THR A 40 -12.50 9.81 5.83
N VAL A 41 -12.97 8.62 5.44
CA VAL A 41 -12.10 7.46 5.17
C VAL A 41 -12.34 6.91 3.78
N VAL A 42 -11.27 6.86 2.97
CA VAL A 42 -11.29 6.30 1.60
C VAL A 42 -10.39 5.07 1.53
N PHE A 43 -10.99 3.92 1.25
CA PHE A 43 -10.24 2.70 0.97
C PHE A 43 -9.85 2.64 -0.50
N VAL A 44 -8.55 2.61 -0.76
CA VAL A 44 -8.01 2.47 -2.11
C VAL A 44 -7.66 1.00 -2.34
N GLY A 45 -8.37 0.36 -3.26
CA GLY A 45 -8.10 -1.00 -3.70
C GLY A 45 -7.45 -1.05 -5.08
N PRO A 46 -7.28 -2.27 -5.64
CA PRO A 46 -6.95 -2.44 -7.05
C PRO A 46 -7.88 -1.67 -7.98
N LEU A 47 -7.38 -1.31 -9.17
CA LEU A 47 -8.19 -0.66 -10.18
C LEU A 47 -9.34 -1.56 -10.65
N LEU A 48 -10.44 -0.92 -11.05
CA LEU A 48 -11.47 -1.58 -11.83
C LEU A 48 -10.90 -2.01 -13.17
N GLU A 49 -11.52 -3.02 -13.78
CA GLU A 49 -11.01 -3.63 -15.01
C GLU A 49 -10.87 -2.63 -16.16
N ASN A 50 -11.88 -1.77 -16.37
CA ASN A 50 -11.84 -0.75 -17.41
C ASN A 50 -10.71 0.26 -17.19
N ASP A 51 -10.55 0.76 -15.95
CA ASP A 51 -9.49 1.72 -15.61
C ASP A 51 -8.10 1.08 -15.75
N PHE A 52 -7.99 -0.20 -15.35
CA PHE A 52 -6.76 -0.97 -15.53
C PHE A 52 -6.42 -1.16 -17.00
N LEU A 53 -7.40 -1.48 -17.85
CA LEU A 53 -7.21 -1.64 -19.29
C LEU A 53 -6.77 -0.31 -19.94
N GLU A 54 -7.38 0.81 -19.54
CA GLU A 54 -6.95 2.14 -20.00
C GLU A 54 -5.53 2.50 -19.56
N LEU A 55 -5.10 2.03 -18.39
CA LEU A 55 -3.72 2.17 -17.95
C LEU A 55 -2.77 1.25 -18.73
N LEU A 56 -3.17 0.00 -18.99
CA LEU A 56 -2.41 -0.98 -19.77
C LEU A 56 -2.16 -0.50 -21.21
N LYS A 57 -3.10 0.22 -21.81
CA LYS A 57 -2.89 0.83 -23.14
C LYS A 57 -1.78 1.90 -23.19
N LYS A 58 -1.31 2.38 -22.03
CA LYS A 58 -0.28 3.44 -21.94
C LYS A 58 1.13 2.93 -21.72
N VAL A 59 1.28 1.65 -21.37
CA VAL A 59 2.61 1.02 -21.27
C VAL A 59 3.06 0.52 -22.63
N THR A 60 4.37 0.37 -22.81
CA THR A 60 4.97 0.13 -24.14
C THR A 60 5.35 -1.31 -24.40
N ASN A 61 5.64 -2.09 -23.35
CA ASN A 61 6.23 -3.43 -23.49
C ASN A 61 5.22 -4.55 -23.20
N LEU A 62 3.97 -4.21 -22.91
CA LEU A 62 2.89 -5.15 -22.61
C LEU A 62 1.76 -4.99 -23.62
N ASP A 63 1.21 -6.11 -24.10
CA ASP A 63 0.08 -6.10 -25.03
C ASP A 63 -1.26 -6.08 -24.27
N PRO A 64 -2.16 -5.12 -24.54
CA PRO A 64 -3.53 -5.14 -24.03
C PRO A 64 -4.32 -6.42 -24.36
N ALA A 65 -3.93 -7.19 -25.37
CA ALA A 65 -4.51 -8.49 -25.68
C ALA A 65 -4.32 -9.50 -24.53
N ASP A 66 -3.24 -9.39 -23.76
CA ASP A 66 -2.88 -10.28 -22.65
C ASP A 66 -3.39 -9.77 -21.28
N VAL A 67 -4.43 -8.93 -21.30
CA VAL A 67 -4.94 -8.25 -20.09
C VAL A 67 -5.30 -9.21 -18.97
N LYS A 68 -5.77 -10.43 -19.27
CA LYS A 68 -6.18 -11.40 -18.23
C LYS A 68 -4.98 -11.89 -17.43
N GLU A 69 -3.91 -12.26 -18.13
CA GLU A 69 -2.67 -12.76 -17.58
C GLU A 69 -1.94 -11.65 -16.82
N ILE A 70 -1.86 -10.47 -17.43
CA ILE A 70 -1.25 -9.27 -16.82
C ILE A 70 -2.04 -8.86 -15.55
N ALA A 71 -3.36 -8.82 -15.60
CA ALA A 71 -4.20 -8.46 -14.46
C ALA A 71 -4.07 -9.47 -13.32
N LYS A 72 -3.91 -10.76 -13.62
CA LYS A 72 -3.69 -11.81 -12.62
C LYS A 72 -2.38 -11.62 -11.87
N VAL A 73 -1.28 -11.37 -12.59
CA VAL A 73 0.06 -11.21 -11.98
C VAL A 73 0.14 -9.90 -11.19
N THR A 74 -0.34 -8.80 -11.77
CA THR A 74 -0.28 -7.46 -11.18
C THR A 74 -1.37 -7.19 -10.14
N ASN A 75 -2.39 -8.07 -10.07
CA ASN A 75 -3.62 -7.87 -9.30
C ASN A 75 -4.29 -6.50 -9.58
N ARG A 76 -4.17 -5.98 -10.81
CA ARG A 76 -4.66 -4.65 -11.23
C ARG A 76 -4.12 -3.48 -10.40
N VAL A 77 -2.94 -3.63 -9.80
CA VAL A 77 -2.27 -2.56 -9.06
C VAL A 77 -1.39 -1.76 -10.03
N PRO A 78 -1.56 -0.43 -10.15
CA PRO A 78 -0.81 0.40 -11.10
C PRO A 78 0.72 0.27 -10.97
N ARG A 79 1.23 0.29 -9.74
CA ARG A 79 2.66 0.13 -9.46
C ARG A 79 3.20 -1.22 -9.97
N GLU A 80 2.42 -2.27 -9.79
CA GLU A 80 2.82 -3.63 -10.20
C GLU A 80 2.82 -3.76 -11.72
N LEU A 81 1.88 -3.10 -12.42
CA LEU A 81 1.90 -2.99 -13.87
C LEU A 81 3.16 -2.28 -14.39
N MET A 82 3.54 -1.14 -13.80
CA MET A 82 4.76 -0.43 -14.19
C MET A 82 6.01 -1.28 -13.97
N ARG A 83 6.09 -1.99 -12.83
CA ARG A 83 7.21 -2.90 -12.54
C ARG A 83 7.28 -4.05 -13.54
N LEU A 84 6.14 -4.61 -13.92
CA LEU A 84 6.10 -5.66 -14.93
C LEU A 84 6.53 -5.15 -16.31
N ASP A 85 6.09 -3.96 -16.71
CA ASP A 85 6.48 -3.35 -17.99
C ASP A 85 8.01 -3.16 -18.08
N ILE A 86 8.62 -2.61 -17.03
CA ILE A 86 10.08 -2.49 -16.92
C ILE A 86 10.75 -3.87 -16.93
N PHE A 87 10.22 -4.83 -16.17
CA PHE A 87 10.79 -6.17 -16.12
C PHE A 87 10.78 -6.87 -17.48
N VAL A 88 9.69 -6.77 -18.25
CA VAL A 88 9.60 -7.33 -19.60
C VAL A 88 10.59 -6.65 -20.54
N GLN A 89 10.76 -5.33 -20.42
CA GLN A 89 11.78 -4.60 -21.18
C GLN A 89 13.20 -5.09 -20.86
N GLU A 90 13.52 -5.26 -19.57
CA GLU A 90 14.84 -5.70 -19.11
C GLU A 90 15.15 -7.17 -19.42
N ASN A 91 14.11 -7.99 -19.64
CA ASN A 91 14.21 -9.42 -19.95
C ASN A 91 13.59 -9.73 -21.32
N SER A 92 13.82 -8.86 -22.31
CA SER A 92 13.22 -8.94 -23.65
C SER A 92 13.52 -10.23 -24.42
N GLU A 93 14.55 -10.98 -24.02
CA GLU A 93 14.90 -12.28 -24.56
C GLU A 93 14.00 -13.43 -24.06
N LEU A 94 13.29 -13.22 -22.95
CA LEU A 94 12.37 -14.21 -22.41
C LEU A 94 11.05 -14.20 -23.18
N PRO A 95 10.50 -15.39 -23.54
CA PRO A 95 9.10 -15.49 -23.93
C PRO A 95 8.20 -14.88 -22.86
N PHE A 96 7.17 -14.15 -23.28
CA PHE A 96 6.30 -13.38 -22.39
C PHE A 96 5.75 -14.19 -21.20
N GLU A 97 5.27 -15.41 -21.44
CA GLU A 97 4.78 -16.31 -20.38
C GLU A 97 5.85 -16.66 -19.33
N LYS A 98 7.11 -16.80 -19.77
CA LYS A 98 8.25 -17.04 -18.87
C LYS A 98 8.61 -15.77 -18.11
N ALA A 99 8.54 -14.60 -18.76
CA ALA A 99 8.75 -13.31 -18.10
C ALA A 99 7.71 -13.09 -16.99
N LEU A 100 6.42 -13.35 -17.26
CA LEU A 100 5.35 -13.27 -16.26
C LEU A 100 5.61 -14.18 -15.05
N SER A 101 5.96 -15.45 -15.32
CA SER A 101 6.22 -16.43 -14.26
C SER A 101 7.43 -16.04 -13.41
N LYS A 102 8.51 -15.58 -14.06
CA LYS A 102 9.73 -15.13 -13.38
C LYS A 102 9.46 -13.88 -12.55
N PHE A 103 8.76 -12.90 -13.10
CA PHE A 103 8.36 -11.69 -12.37
C PHE A 103 7.57 -12.04 -11.11
N GLU A 104 6.62 -12.98 -11.19
CA GLU A 104 5.82 -13.37 -10.03
C GLU A 104 6.68 -14.00 -8.91
N VAL A 105 7.68 -14.83 -9.28
CA VAL A 105 8.63 -15.44 -8.33
C VAL A 105 9.54 -14.38 -7.72
N ASP A 106 10.23 -13.58 -8.55
CA ASP A 106 11.15 -12.54 -8.10
C ASP A 106 10.45 -11.54 -7.17
N ARG A 107 9.18 -11.22 -7.46
CA ARG A 107 8.35 -10.36 -6.61
C ARG A 107 8.02 -11.01 -5.27
N LYS A 108 7.65 -12.30 -5.25
CA LYS A 108 7.37 -13.02 -3.99
C LYS A 108 8.61 -13.04 -3.10
N ASP A 109 9.77 -13.31 -3.69
CA ASP A 109 11.04 -13.34 -2.96
C ASP A 109 11.42 -11.96 -2.44
N PHE A 110 11.25 -10.91 -3.25
CA PHE A 110 11.45 -9.53 -2.82
C PHE A 110 10.58 -9.18 -1.61
N PHE A 111 9.27 -9.46 -1.68
CA PHE A 111 8.37 -9.19 -0.57
C PHE A 111 8.71 -10.01 0.67
N ALA A 112 9.02 -11.30 0.52
CA ALA A 112 9.43 -12.15 1.63
C ALA A 112 10.70 -11.61 2.32
N GLY A 113 11.69 -11.16 1.56
CA GLY A 113 12.91 -10.54 2.11
C GLY A 113 12.62 -9.24 2.86
N VAL A 114 11.83 -8.35 2.25
CA VAL A 114 11.42 -7.08 2.89
C VAL A 114 10.64 -7.32 4.18
N ALA A 115 9.75 -8.33 4.19
CA ALA A 115 9.02 -8.76 5.38
C ALA A 115 9.95 -9.22 6.48
N GLU A 116 10.87 -10.13 6.14
CA GLU A 116 11.79 -10.74 7.08
C GLU A 116 12.69 -9.67 7.72
N ASP A 117 13.27 -8.78 6.91
CA ASP A 117 14.12 -7.69 7.37
C ASP A 117 13.37 -6.69 8.26
N TYR A 118 12.11 -6.41 7.93
CA TYR A 118 11.27 -5.59 8.78
C TYR A 118 11.01 -6.25 10.14
N TYR A 119 10.59 -7.51 10.17
CA TYR A 119 10.31 -8.20 11.42
C TYR A 119 11.56 -8.47 12.26
N LYS A 120 12.74 -8.65 11.62
CA LYS A 120 14.03 -8.70 12.32
C LYS A 120 14.32 -7.38 13.02
N ARG A 121 14.26 -6.26 12.29
CA ARG A 121 14.49 -4.92 12.85
C ARG A 121 13.56 -4.59 14.03
N ILE A 122 12.29 -4.96 13.93
CA ILE A 122 11.31 -4.76 15.02
C ILE A 122 11.60 -5.66 16.23
N LYS A 123 12.13 -6.87 16.03
CA LYS A 123 12.45 -7.80 17.13
C LYS A 123 13.71 -7.38 17.89
N GLU A 124 14.64 -6.72 17.23
CA GLU A 124 15.92 -6.30 17.82
C GLU A 124 15.76 -5.14 18.84
N ASP A 125 14.68 -4.36 18.75
CA ASP A 125 14.34 -3.32 19.73
C ASP A 125 12.92 -3.54 20.29
N HIS A 126 12.84 -4.22 21.43
CA HIS A 126 11.59 -4.48 22.16
C HIS A 126 10.79 -3.21 22.48
N TYR A 127 11.45 -2.08 22.72
CA TYR A 127 10.83 -0.79 23.03
C TYR A 127 10.25 -0.13 21.76
N SER A 128 10.90 -0.32 20.60
CA SER A 128 10.38 0.14 19.31
C SER A 128 9.10 -0.59 18.90
N ARG A 129 8.99 -1.89 19.18
CA ARG A 129 7.85 -2.72 18.74
C ARG A 129 6.54 -2.31 19.39
N GLU A 130 6.54 -2.15 20.71
CA GLU A 130 5.34 -1.77 21.46
C GLU A 130 4.93 -0.33 21.12
N LYS A 131 5.88 0.60 21.04
CA LYS A 131 5.63 1.98 20.57
C LYS A 131 5.15 2.04 19.13
N PHE A 132 5.63 1.15 18.25
CA PHE A 132 5.22 1.10 16.85
C PHE A 132 3.76 0.66 16.72
N TYR A 133 3.37 -0.46 17.33
CA TYR A 133 1.98 -0.91 17.31
C TYR A 133 1.05 0.06 18.02
N HIS A 134 1.50 0.64 19.12
CA HIS A 134 0.75 1.66 19.84
C HIS A 134 0.61 2.94 19.01
N GLY A 135 1.66 3.38 18.32
CA GLY A 135 1.63 4.54 17.43
C GLY A 135 0.74 4.35 16.20
N LEU A 136 0.72 3.15 15.60
CA LEU A 136 -0.22 2.77 14.55
C LEU A 136 -1.67 2.82 15.05
N ALA A 137 -1.95 2.17 16.18
CA ALA A 137 -3.26 2.21 16.79
C ALA A 137 -3.68 3.64 17.14
N GLN A 138 -2.77 4.47 17.67
CA GLN A 138 -3.05 5.87 18.00
C GLN A 138 -3.27 6.75 16.76
N ALA A 139 -2.49 6.56 15.68
CA ALA A 139 -2.58 7.35 14.45
C ALA A 139 -3.84 7.02 13.64
N PHE A 140 -4.27 5.76 13.63
CA PHE A 140 -5.42 5.30 12.84
C PHE A 140 -6.73 5.20 13.65
N LEU A 141 -6.67 5.06 14.99
CA LEU A 141 -7.84 4.81 15.85
C LEU A 141 -8.09 5.88 16.92
N TYR A 142 -7.28 6.94 16.94
CA TYR A 142 -7.36 8.07 17.87
C TYR A 142 -7.23 7.72 19.37
N GLY A 143 -6.02 7.96 19.90
CA GLY A 143 -5.71 8.10 21.33
C GLY A 143 -4.50 9.03 21.47
N SER A 144 -4.55 10.04 22.36
CA SER A 144 -3.69 11.22 22.34
C SER A 144 -2.17 10.96 22.36
N VAL A 145 -1.44 11.55 21.41
CA VAL A 145 0.04 11.52 21.37
C VAL A 145 0.64 12.72 22.13
N LYS A 146 1.42 12.45 23.17
CA LYS A 146 2.13 13.47 23.98
C LYS A 146 3.67 13.47 23.84
N GLU A 147 4.28 12.69 22.95
CA GLU A 147 5.76 12.68 22.79
C GLU A 147 6.26 12.55 21.35
N ASN A 148 7.54 12.92 21.17
CA ASN A 148 8.24 13.11 19.91
C ASN A 148 8.41 11.81 19.12
N PHE A 149 7.81 11.79 17.92
CA PHE A 149 7.79 10.67 17.00
C PHE A 149 8.95 10.77 16.01
N LYS A 150 9.70 9.67 15.81
CA LYS A 150 10.59 9.51 14.66
C LYS A 150 9.99 8.44 13.76
N TRP A 151 9.67 8.84 12.53
CA TRP A 151 8.99 8.03 11.53
C TRP A 151 10.00 7.28 10.68
N ASP A 152 9.86 5.96 10.59
CA ASP A 152 10.30 5.16 9.45
C ASP A 152 9.20 4.14 9.18
N PHE A 153 8.17 4.56 8.43
CA PHE A 153 7.11 3.67 7.96
C PHE A 153 7.60 2.97 6.70
N LEU A 154 7.91 1.67 6.78
CA LEU A 154 8.11 0.85 5.60
C LEU A 154 6.79 0.13 5.29
N ASP A 155 6.16 0.53 4.19
CA ASP A 155 5.10 -0.22 3.55
C ASP A 155 5.69 -1.53 3.01
N LEU A 156 5.29 -2.67 3.60
CA LEU A 156 5.79 -3.97 3.17
C LEU A 156 4.95 -4.57 2.04
N GLY A 157 3.75 -4.04 1.77
CA GLY A 157 2.84 -4.57 0.76
C GLY A 157 2.50 -6.07 0.92
N LEU A 158 2.66 -6.62 2.13
CA LEU A 158 2.53 -8.05 2.38
C LEU A 158 1.05 -8.43 2.51
N LEU A 159 0.63 -9.34 1.63
CA LEU A 159 -0.59 -10.14 1.76
C LEU A 159 -0.44 -11.17 2.87
#